data_AF-A0A357N004-F1
#
_entry.id   AF-A0A357N004-F1
#
_cell.length_a   1.000
_cell.length_b   1.000
_cell.length_c   1.000
_cell.angle_alpha   90.00
_cell.angle_beta   90.00
_cell.angle_gamma   90.00
#
_symmetry.space_group_name_H-M   'P 1'
#
loop_
_entity.id
_entity.type
_entity.pdbx_description
1 polymer ?
#
loop_
_entity_poly.entity_id
_entity_poly.type
_entity_poly.pdbx_seq_one_letter_code
_entity_poly.pdbx_strand_id
1 'polypeptide(L)'
;LAGNPVLRTGMQLRNVEGIVRVDAQGRPSLQVQGTLKLPELQRPAVPKVAGDLHIAAFNLENFFNGDGQGGGFPTLRGARTLDEHKAQVAKLVTTVNSLGADVAALMELEND
;
A
#
# COMPACT_ATOMS: atom_id res chain seq x y z
N LEU A 1 -6.57 -19.06 -34.57
CA LEU A 1 -6.44 -17.81 -33.79
C LEU A 1 -5.31 -17.01 -34.43
N ALA A 2 -5.54 -15.76 -34.81
CA ALA A 2 -4.45 -14.89 -35.30
C ALA A 2 -3.90 -14.10 -34.12
N GLY A 3 -2.61 -14.25 -33.82
CA GLY A 3 -1.98 -13.65 -32.64
C GLY A 3 -2.37 -14.36 -31.33
N ASN A 4 -1.43 -14.40 -30.39
CA ASN A 4 -1.55 -15.09 -29.10
C ASN A 4 -2.79 -14.59 -28.31
N PRO A 5 -3.91 -15.32 -28.32
CA PRO A 5 -5.17 -14.79 -27.85
C PRO A 5 -5.31 -14.98 -26.34
N VAL A 6 -5.71 -13.93 -25.64
CA VAL A 6 -5.94 -14.00 -24.19
C VAL A 6 -7.34 -14.55 -23.93
N LEU A 7 -7.41 -15.82 -23.55
CA LEU A 7 -8.63 -16.44 -23.03
C LEU A 7 -8.77 -16.14 -21.53
N ARG A 8 -10.00 -15.99 -21.05
CA ARG A 8 -10.30 -15.82 -19.62
C ARG A 8 -11.40 -16.77 -19.19
N THR A 9 -11.28 -17.29 -17.97
CA THR A 9 -12.38 -18.02 -17.33
C THR A 9 -13.63 -17.15 -17.27
N GLY A 10 -14.80 -17.74 -17.58
CA GLY A 10 -16.07 -17.03 -17.63
C GLY A 10 -16.36 -16.30 -18.95
N MET A 11 -15.43 -16.30 -19.92
CA MET A 11 -15.66 -15.74 -21.25
C MET A 11 -16.76 -16.51 -21.99
N GLN A 12 -17.83 -15.82 -22.38
CA GLN A 12 -18.87 -16.40 -23.22
C GLN A 12 -18.50 -16.28 -24.69
N LEU A 13 -18.23 -17.42 -25.33
CA LEU A 13 -18.07 -17.49 -26.77
C LEU A 13 -19.45 -17.64 -27.43
N ARG A 14 -19.72 -16.83 -28.45
CA ARG A 14 -21.01 -16.81 -29.17
C ARG A 14 -20.77 -17.14 -30.63
N ASN A 15 -21.77 -17.75 -31.27
CA ASN A 15 -21.73 -18.11 -32.69
C ASN A 15 -20.49 -18.95 -33.04
N VAL A 16 -20.17 -19.92 -32.17
CA VAL A 16 -19.05 -20.85 -32.39
C VAL A 16 -19.55 -22.00 -33.24
N GLU A 17 -18.94 -22.19 -34.40
CA GLU A 17 -19.26 -23.28 -35.32
C GLU A 17 -18.11 -24.29 -35.36
N GLY A 18 -18.45 -25.57 -35.54
CA GLY A 18 -17.46 -26.63 -35.55
C GLY A 18 -18.07 -28.03 -35.67
N ILE A 19 -17.18 -29.02 -35.67
CA ILE A 19 -17.58 -30.43 -35.67
C ILE A 19 -17.74 -30.89 -34.22
N VAL A 20 -18.90 -31.45 -33.90
CA VAL A 20 -19.13 -32.10 -32.60
C VAL A 20 -18.51 -33.50 -32.63
N ARG A 21 -17.69 -33.83 -31.63
CA ARG A 21 -17.17 -35.17 -31.37
C ARG A 21 -17.63 -35.62 -30.00
N VAL A 22 -18.07 -36.86 -29.91
CA VAL A 22 -18.45 -37.49 -28.64
C VAL A 22 -17.46 -38.62 -28.37
N ASP A 23 -16.84 -38.62 -27.19
CA ASP A 23 -15.90 -39.68 -26.81
C ASP A 23 -16.61 -40.98 -26.40
N ALA A 24 -15.84 -42.03 -26.14
CA ALA A 24 -16.38 -43.34 -25.73
C ALA A 24 -17.13 -43.30 -24.38
N GLN A 25 -16.94 -42.25 -23.58
CA GLN A 25 -17.64 -42.00 -22.31
C GLN A 25 -18.86 -41.08 -22.50
N GLY A 26 -19.21 -40.71 -23.74
CA GLY A 26 -20.35 -39.87 -24.05
C GLY A 26 -20.11 -38.37 -23.86
N ARG A 27 -18.85 -37.92 -23.67
CA ARG A 27 -18.56 -36.50 -23.43
C ARG A 27 -18.44 -35.75 -24.76
N PRO A 28 -19.21 -34.69 -24.97
CA PRO A 28 -19.11 -33.89 -26.19
C PRO A 28 -17.92 -32.94 -26.14
N SER A 29 -17.28 -32.75 -27.29
CA SER A 29 -16.29 -31.71 -27.56
C SER A 29 -16.60 -31.05 -28.90
N LEU A 30 -16.38 -29.74 -29.00
CA LEU A 30 -16.57 -29.00 -30.24
C LEU A 30 -15.20 -28.66 -30.84
N GLN A 31 -14.88 -29.24 -32.00
CA GLN A 31 -13.72 -28.85 -32.78
C GLN A 31 -14.08 -27.66 -33.66
N VAL A 32 -13.69 -26.47 -33.23
CA VAL A 32 -13.97 -25.21 -33.92
C VAL A 32 -13.41 -25.24 -35.35
N GLN A 33 -14.23 -24.84 -36.31
CA GLN A 33 -13.80 -24.63 -37.69
C GLN A 33 -13.63 -23.13 -37.93
N GLY A 34 -12.47 -22.73 -38.46
CA GLY A 34 -12.16 -21.32 -38.73
C GLY A 34 -11.65 -20.53 -37.52
N THR A 35 -11.71 -19.20 -37.63
CA THR A 35 -11.18 -18.30 -36.61
C THR A 35 -12.23 -17.99 -35.56
N LEU A 36 -11.94 -18.34 -34.30
CA LEU A 36 -12.77 -17.97 -33.16
C LEU A 36 -12.75 -16.44 -32.95
N LYS A 37 -13.93 -15.82 -32.95
CA LYS A 37 -14.11 -14.42 -32.54
C LYS A 37 -14.24 -14.37 -31.03
N LEU A 38 -13.28 -13.72 -30.38
CA LEU A 38 -13.33 -13.50 -28.93
C LEU A 38 -14.12 -12.21 -28.62
N PRO A 39 -14.95 -12.21 -27.57
CA PRO A 39 -15.53 -10.97 -27.07
C PRO A 39 -14.42 -10.04 -26.56
N GLU A 40 -14.73 -8.74 -26.51
CA GLU A 40 -13.83 -7.74 -25.93
C GLU A 40 -13.55 -8.06 -24.46
N LEU A 41 -12.28 -7.91 -24.05
CA LEU A 41 -11.88 -8.14 -22.67
C LEU A 41 -12.40 -7.02 -21.78
N GLN A 42 -13.50 -7.27 -21.06
CA GLN A 42 -13.94 -6.38 -20.01
C GLN A 42 -12.98 -6.46 -18.82
N ARG A 43 -12.25 -5.37 -18.58
CA ARG A 43 -11.49 -5.16 -17.34
C ARG A 43 -12.20 -4.03 -16.58
N PRO A 44 -12.88 -4.32 -15.45
CA PRO A 44 -13.38 -3.27 -14.58
C PRO A 44 -12.25 -2.32 -14.20
N ALA A 45 -12.56 -1.03 -14.03
CA ALA A 45 -11.60 -0.10 -13.47
C ALA A 45 -11.14 -0.60 -12.10
N VAL A 46 -9.90 -0.26 -11.71
CA VAL A 46 -9.43 -0.54 -10.35
C VAL A 46 -10.42 0.11 -9.37
N PRO A 47 -10.97 -0.65 -8.41
CA PRO A 47 -11.89 -0.08 -7.43
C PRO A 47 -11.19 1.05 -6.68
N LYS A 48 -11.88 2.18 -6.50
CA LYS A 48 -11.46 3.19 -5.53
C LYS A 48 -11.97 2.77 -4.17
N VAL A 49 -11.06 2.40 -3.28
CA VAL A 49 -11.36 2.25 -1.85
C VAL A 49 -11.16 3.60 -1.17
N ALA A 50 -12.04 3.94 -0.24
CA ALA A 50 -11.87 5.16 0.55
C ALA A 50 -10.87 4.90 1.70
N GLY A 51 -9.98 5.86 1.93
CA GLY A 51 -9.09 5.91 3.08
C GLY A 51 -7.73 5.29 2.82
N ASP A 52 -6.77 6.10 2.39
CA ASP A 52 -5.36 5.78 2.60
C ASP A 52 -4.99 6.25 4.01
N LEU A 53 -4.30 5.42 4.78
CA LEU A 53 -3.79 5.76 6.11
C LEU A 53 -2.27 5.90 6.03
N HIS A 54 -1.75 7.09 6.27
CA HIS A 54 -0.33 7.37 6.26
C HIS A 54 0.23 7.28 7.69
N ILE A 55 1.04 6.26 7.95
CA ILE A 55 1.69 6.03 9.25
C ILE A 55 3.18 6.30 9.13
N ALA A 56 3.72 7.12 10.03
CA ALA A 56 5.16 7.36 10.15
C ALA A 56 5.69 6.90 11.52
N ALA A 57 6.90 6.35 11.53
CA ALA A 57 7.65 6.08 12.75
C ALA A 57 8.90 6.95 12.77
N PHE A 58 9.15 7.65 13.88
CA PHE A 58 10.22 8.64 13.96
C PHE A 58 10.92 8.58 15.32
N ASN A 59 12.24 8.44 15.31
CA ASN A 59 13.06 8.55 16.52
C ASN A 59 13.39 10.03 16.75
N LEU A 60 13.17 10.54 17.96
CA LEU A 60 13.44 11.93 18.32
C LEU A 60 14.91 12.19 18.68
N GLU A 61 15.75 11.15 18.65
CA GLU A 61 17.20 11.21 18.88
C GLU A 61 17.53 11.82 20.25
N ASN A 62 17.07 11.15 21.31
CA ASN A 62 17.16 11.57 22.70
C ASN A 62 16.49 12.93 22.95
N PHE A 63 15.16 12.99 22.85
CA PHE A 63 14.40 14.15 23.31
C PHE A 63 14.16 14.04 24.82
N PHE A 64 14.92 14.83 25.58
CA PHE A 64 14.83 14.93 27.02
C PHE A 64 14.41 16.36 27.38
N ASN A 65 13.39 16.50 28.20
CA ASN A 65 12.89 17.79 28.68
C ASN A 65 13.32 18.09 30.11
N GLY A 66 14.13 17.21 30.71
CA GLY A 66 14.62 17.38 32.06
C GLY A 66 15.82 16.49 32.46
N ASP A 67 16.19 16.55 33.74
CA ASP A 67 17.31 15.78 34.31
C ASP A 67 16.85 14.43 34.88
N GLY A 68 15.55 14.13 34.76
CA GLY A 68 14.89 12.95 35.31
C GLY A 68 14.62 13.06 36.82
N GLN A 69 14.79 14.24 37.40
CA GLN A 69 14.56 14.56 38.82
C GLN A 69 13.73 15.85 38.99
N GLY A 70 13.19 16.43 37.91
CA GLY A 70 12.47 17.70 37.91
C GLY A 70 13.35 18.95 37.98
N GLY A 71 14.67 18.82 37.83
CA GLY A 71 15.65 19.92 37.85
C GLY A 71 15.83 20.62 36.50
N GLY A 72 15.30 20.04 35.41
CA GLY A 72 15.34 20.62 34.07
C GLY A 72 16.68 20.40 33.36
N PHE A 73 17.55 21.40 33.32
CA PHE A 73 18.79 21.35 32.53
C PHE A 73 20.04 21.44 33.42
N PRO A 74 21.14 20.76 33.07
CA PRO A 74 21.33 19.94 31.86
C PRO A 74 20.67 18.56 31.95
N THR A 75 20.22 18.05 30.82
CA THR A 75 19.72 16.68 30.73
C THR A 75 20.88 15.68 30.66
N LEU A 76 20.61 14.39 30.93
CA LEU A 76 21.60 13.32 30.76
C LEU A 76 21.96 13.05 29.30
N ARG A 77 20.99 13.24 28.38
CA ARG A 77 21.11 13.06 26.92
C ARG A 77 20.25 14.07 26.20
N GLY A 78 20.58 14.44 24.97
CA GLY A 78 19.83 15.45 24.22
C GLY A 78 20.28 16.87 24.54
N ALA A 79 19.32 17.80 24.63
CA ALA A 79 19.58 19.21 24.84
C ALA A 79 20.20 19.52 26.21
N ARG A 80 21.35 20.19 26.24
CA ARG A 80 22.07 20.50 27.50
C ARG A 80 21.58 21.77 28.16
N THR A 81 20.83 22.59 27.43
CA THR A 81 20.29 23.87 27.90
C THR A 81 18.86 24.05 27.42
N LEU A 82 18.12 24.94 28.08
CA LEU A 82 16.77 25.30 27.67
C LEU A 82 16.71 25.85 26.23
N ASP A 83 17.74 26.57 25.78
CA ASP A 83 17.77 27.12 24.43
C ASP A 83 18.08 26.04 23.38
N GLU A 84 18.94 25.07 23.70
CA GLU A 84 19.12 23.87 22.86
C GLU A 84 17.82 23.07 22.75
N HIS A 85 17.07 22.94 23.85
CA HIS A 85 15.78 22.26 23.87
C HIS A 85 14.75 22.97 22.99
N LYS A 86 14.62 24.29 23.11
CA LYS A 86 13.74 25.09 22.23
C LYS A 86 14.11 24.91 20.75
N ALA A 87 15.40 24.91 20.42
CA ALA A 87 15.87 24.68 19.06
C ALA A 87 15.53 23.25 18.57
N GLN A 88 15.71 22.24 19.42
CA GLN A 88 15.35 20.85 19.13
C GLN A 88 13.84 20.71 18.89
N VAL A 89 13.00 21.28 19.76
CA VAL A 89 11.53 21.30 19.61
C VAL A 89 11.13 21.92 18.28
N ALA A 90 11.67 23.10 17.94
CA ALA A 90 11.34 23.79 16.69
C ALA A 90 11.67 22.93 15.46
N LYS A 91 12.83 22.26 15.47
CA LYS A 91 13.25 21.32 14.42
C LYS A 91 12.31 20.11 14.33
N LEU A 92 11.99 19.47 15.45
CA LEU A 92 11.17 18.27 15.50
C LEU A 92 9.72 18.55 15.09
N VAL A 93 9.11 19.64 15.59
CA VAL A 93 7.77 20.07 15.17
C VAL A 93 7.70 20.30 13.67
N THR A 94 8.69 21.01 13.11
CA THR A 94 8.77 21.24 11.66
C THR A 94 8.87 19.92 10.90
N THR A 95 9.68 18.98 11.40
CA THR A 95 9.91 17.68 10.77
C THR A 95 8.65 16.83 10.78
N VAL A 96 8.03 16.63 11.96
CA VAL A 96 6.84 15.78 12.13
C VAL A 96 5.66 16.32 11.33
N ASN A 97 5.42 17.63 11.34
CA ASN A 97 4.34 18.24 10.53
C ASN A 97 4.56 18.06 9.02
N SER A 98 5.82 18.06 8.57
CA SER A 98 6.15 17.88 7.15
C SER A 98 6.01 16.44 6.66
N LEU A 99 5.87 15.45 7.56
CA LEU A 99 5.65 14.06 7.18
C LEU A 99 4.27 13.84 6.56
N GLY A 100 3.28 14.71 6.86
CA GLY A 100 1.91 14.53 6.39
C GLY A 100 1.32 13.18 6.82
N ALA A 101 1.73 12.69 7.99
CA ALA A 101 1.25 11.45 8.55
C ALA A 101 -0.08 11.66 9.28
N ASP A 102 -1.01 10.73 9.10
CA ASP A 102 -2.26 10.67 9.87
C ASP A 102 -2.00 10.14 11.29
N VAL A 103 -1.00 9.25 11.44
CA VAL A 103 -0.56 8.69 12.73
C VAL A 103 0.96 8.71 12.79
N ALA A 104 1.52 9.23 13.87
CA ALA A 104 2.95 9.23 14.14
C ALA A 104 3.28 8.41 15.40
N ALA A 105 4.15 7.41 15.26
CA ALA A 105 4.74 6.69 16.37
C ALA A 105 6.13 7.29 16.69
N LEU A 106 6.29 7.84 17.89
CA LEU A 106 7.53 8.51 18.31
C LEU A 106 8.34 7.62 19.26
N MET A 107 9.66 7.68 19.14
CA MET A 107 10.62 6.99 20.02
C MET A 107 11.58 7.97 20.66
N GLU A 108 12.15 7.60 21.81
CA GLU A 108 13.09 8.42 22.58
C GLU A 108 12.51 9.78 23.03
N LEU A 109 11.22 9.79 23.39
CA LEU A 109 10.57 10.88 24.09
C LEU A 109 10.64 10.62 25.61
N GLU A 110 11.37 11.46 26.33
CA GLU A 110 11.31 11.54 27.79
C GLU A 110 10.40 12.70 28.21
N ASN A 111 9.75 12.51 29.36
CA ASN A 111 8.96 13.54 30.02
C ASN A 111 9.26 13.51 31.52
N ASP A 112 10.09 14.44 31.97
CA ASP A 112 10.40 14.77 33.38
C ASP A 112 9.19 15.40 34.09
#